data_AF-A0A9P7STJ0-F1
#
_entry.id   AF-A0A9P7STJ0-F1
#
_cell.length_a   1.000
_cell.length_b   1.000
_cell.length_c   1.000
_cell.angle_alpha   90.00
_cell.angle_beta   90.00
_cell.angle_gamma   90.00
#
_symmetry.space_group_name_H-M   'P 1'
#
loop_
_entity.id
_entity.type
_entity.pdbx_description
1 polymer ?
#
loop_
_entity_poly.entity_id
_entity_poly.type
_entity_poly.pdbx_seq_one_letter_code
_entity_poly.pdbx_strand_id
1 'polypeptide(L)'
;MSDDNVPTLVPTGGQEKPPKPLGMRKNGKQWHEPKKAFRPSKGLTSYERRTKERAAMAQMKAKEKELKDEKEQARKEKIEKIREKRAKKEERERYEKMAETMHRKRVERLKRKEKRNKLINS
;
A
#
# COMPACT_ATOMS: atom_id res chain seq x y z
N MET A 1 32.53 -40.83 31.91
CA MET A 1 33.08 -39.51 31.53
C MET A 1 32.50 -39.19 30.16
N SER A 2 31.63 -38.22 29.93
CA SER A 2 31.23 -37.06 30.73
C SER A 2 29.89 -36.54 30.16
N ASP A 3 29.00 -36.07 31.02
CA ASP A 3 27.73 -35.45 30.68
C ASP A 3 27.94 -34.07 30.04
N ASP A 4 27.52 -33.91 28.77
CA ASP A 4 27.44 -32.60 28.11
C ASP A 4 26.15 -31.87 28.52
N ASN A 5 26.19 -31.30 29.73
CA ASN A 5 25.17 -30.40 30.24
C ASN A 5 25.38 -29.00 29.65
N VAL A 6 24.60 -28.67 28.62
CA VAL A 6 24.57 -27.33 28.00
C VAL A 6 23.79 -26.37 28.90
N PRO A 7 24.41 -25.32 29.47
CA PRO A 7 23.68 -24.39 30.34
C PRO A 7 22.82 -23.46 29.49
N THR A 8 21.50 -23.67 29.53
CA THR A 8 20.51 -22.74 28.98
C THR A 8 20.46 -21.47 29.84
N LEU A 9 21.07 -20.39 29.34
CA LEU A 9 20.97 -19.05 29.92
C LEU A 9 19.56 -18.49 29.70
N VAL A 10 18.67 -18.80 30.65
CA VAL A 10 17.39 -18.12 30.80
C VAL A 10 17.66 -16.65 31.13
N PRO A 11 17.10 -15.68 30.37
CA PRO A 11 17.17 -14.29 30.77
C PRO A 11 16.36 -14.13 32.05
N THR A 12 17.03 -13.85 33.16
CA THR A 12 16.41 -13.52 34.44
C THR A 12 15.71 -12.16 34.31
N GLY A 13 14.53 -12.18 33.68
CA GLY A 13 13.55 -11.10 33.78
C GLY A 13 13.28 -10.87 35.26
N GLY A 14 13.41 -9.61 35.68
CA GLY A 14 13.39 -9.20 37.08
C GLY A 14 12.24 -9.86 37.84
N GLN A 15 12.61 -10.72 38.79
CA GLN A 15 11.68 -11.22 39.79
C GLN A 15 11.17 -10.02 40.60
N GLU A 16 9.96 -9.56 40.29
CA GLU A 16 9.20 -8.72 41.21
C GLU A 16 8.73 -9.63 42.34
N LYS A 17 9.48 -9.63 43.44
CA LYS A 17 9.08 -10.29 44.68
C LYS A 17 7.71 -9.74 45.10
N PRO A 18 6.75 -10.59 45.50
CA PRO A 18 5.45 -10.12 45.95
C PRO A 18 5.63 -9.12 47.10
N PRO A 19 4.86 -8.01 47.13
CA PRO A 19 5.01 -6.99 48.15
C PRO A 19 4.76 -7.64 49.52
N LYS A 20 5.78 -7.59 50.38
CA LYS A 20 5.62 -8.05 51.76
C LYS A 20 4.55 -7.17 52.42
N PRO A 21 3.52 -7.75 53.05
CA PRO A 21 2.48 -6.95 53.68
C PRO A 21 3.10 -6.11 54.80
N LEU A 22 3.01 -4.80 54.67
CA LEU A 22 3.41 -3.84 55.70
C LEU A 22 2.33 -3.87 56.79
N GLY A 23 2.67 -4.36 57.99
CA GLY A 23 1.71 -4.57 59.09
C GLY A 23 1.10 -3.28 59.66
N MET A 24 0.05 -3.37 60.45
CA MET A 24 -0.65 -2.20 61.03
C MET A 24 0.16 -1.58 62.19
N ARG A 25 0.22 -0.23 62.31
CA ARG A 25 0.78 0.41 63.51
C ARG A 25 -0.19 0.25 64.69
N LYS A 26 0.33 0.21 65.93
CA LYS A 26 -0.49 0.16 67.16
C LYS A 26 -1.49 1.33 67.30
N ASN A 27 -1.26 2.43 66.59
CA ASN A 27 -2.14 3.61 66.53
C ASN A 27 -3.06 3.62 65.28
N GLY A 28 -3.34 2.46 64.68
CA GLY A 28 -4.29 2.30 63.56
C GLY A 28 -3.85 2.86 62.19
N LYS A 29 -2.73 3.59 62.11
CA LYS A 29 -2.21 4.11 60.83
C LYS A 29 -1.40 3.05 60.07
N GLN A 30 -1.58 2.97 58.76
CA GLN A 30 -0.87 2.05 57.86
C GLN A 30 0.53 2.59 57.49
N TRP A 31 1.50 1.70 57.26
CA TRP A 31 2.80 2.10 56.70
C TRP A 31 2.67 2.46 55.22
N HIS A 32 3.37 3.51 54.79
CA HIS A 32 3.50 3.83 53.38
C HIS A 32 4.52 2.92 52.70
N GLU A 33 4.20 2.50 51.47
CA GLU A 33 5.14 1.72 50.66
C GLU A 33 6.37 2.56 50.29
N PRO A 34 7.57 1.96 50.27
CA PRO A 34 8.77 2.64 49.82
C PRO A 34 8.64 3.01 48.34
N LYS A 35 8.60 4.32 48.06
CA LYS A 35 8.52 4.83 46.70
C LYS A 35 9.77 4.42 45.92
N LYS A 36 9.58 3.78 44.77
CA LYS A 36 10.69 3.42 43.88
C LYS A 36 11.38 4.68 43.37
N ALA A 37 12.71 4.67 43.37
CA ALA A 37 13.50 5.80 42.87
C ALA A 37 13.15 6.10 41.40
N PHE A 38 12.96 7.38 41.10
CA PHE A 38 12.79 7.86 39.73
C PHE A 38 14.09 7.62 38.95
N ARG A 39 14.00 6.87 37.85
CA ARG A 39 15.13 6.52 36.99
C ARG A 39 14.81 6.93 35.55
N PRO A 40 15.28 8.11 35.09
CA PRO A 40 15.05 8.58 33.71
C PRO A 40 15.58 7.62 32.63
N SER A 41 16.61 6.82 32.95
CA SER A 41 17.24 5.88 32.03
C SER A 41 16.60 4.49 32.00
N LYS A 42 15.61 4.22 32.87
CA LYS A 42 14.92 2.92 32.95
C LYS A 42 13.94 2.79 31.78
N GLY A 43 14.49 2.58 30.60
CA GLY A 43 13.77 2.62 29.33
C GLY A 43 14.67 2.75 28.10
N LEU A 44 15.98 3.01 28.26
CA LEU A 44 16.93 2.84 27.15
C LEU A 44 17.03 1.34 26.85
N THR A 45 16.46 0.94 25.74
CA THR A 45 16.37 -0.45 25.30
C THR A 45 17.74 -0.89 24.82
N SER A 46 18.11 -2.14 25.11
CA SER A 46 19.39 -2.68 24.63
C SER A 46 19.46 -2.58 23.11
N TYR A 47 20.67 -2.43 22.57
CA TYR A 47 20.88 -2.34 21.13
C TYR A 47 20.19 -3.49 20.37
N GLU A 48 20.27 -4.71 20.91
CA GLU A 48 19.62 -5.90 20.37
C GLU A 48 18.10 -5.80 20.30
N ARG A 49 17.45 -5.12 21.26
CA ARG A 49 16.00 -4.91 21.20
C ARG A 49 15.64 -3.91 20.10
N ARG A 50 16.43 -2.86 19.94
CA ARG A 50 16.25 -1.86 18.86
C ARG A 50 16.49 -2.45 17.47
N THR A 51 17.46 -3.35 17.32
CA THR A 51 17.71 -4.01 16.04
C THR A 51 16.56 -4.94 15.67
N LYS A 52 16.05 -5.72 16.63
CA LYS A 52 14.85 -6.56 16.43
C LYS A 52 13.62 -5.73 16.04
N GLU A 53 13.38 -4.62 16.73
CA GLU A 53 12.27 -3.70 16.42
C GLU A 53 12.42 -3.07 15.02
N ARG A 54 13.62 -2.63 14.64
CA ARG A 54 13.87 -2.10 13.29
C ARG A 54 13.69 -3.16 12.21
N ALA A 55 14.15 -4.39 12.43
CA ALA A 55 13.96 -5.48 11.49
C ALA A 55 12.47 -5.81 11.30
N ALA A 56 11.70 -5.87 12.39
CA ALA A 56 10.26 -6.06 12.35
C ALA A 56 9.55 -4.92 11.59
N MET A 57 9.92 -3.66 11.86
CA MET A 57 9.37 -2.51 11.12
C MET A 57 9.74 -2.53 9.64
N ALA A 58 10.96 -2.93 9.29
CA ALA A 58 11.40 -3.03 7.90
C ALA A 58 10.58 -4.09 7.14
N GLN A 59 10.34 -5.25 7.76
CA GLN A 59 9.49 -6.30 7.19
C GLN A 59 8.05 -5.83 7.01
N MET A 60 7.47 -5.12 7.99
CA MET A 60 6.12 -4.57 7.88
C MET A 60 6.01 -3.53 6.76
N LYS A 61 7.00 -2.64 6.64
CA LYS A 61 7.05 -1.62 5.59
C LYS A 61 7.25 -2.21 4.20
N ALA A 62 8.05 -3.27 4.07
CA ALA A 62 8.22 -3.99 2.81
C ALA A 62 6.88 -4.56 2.33
N LYS A 63 6.16 -5.28 3.21
CA LYS A 63 4.83 -5.82 2.90
C LYS A 63 3.81 -4.72 2.57
N GLU A 64 3.83 -3.60 3.30
CA GLU A 64 2.94 -2.47 3.00
C GLU A 64 3.25 -1.86 1.63
N LYS A 65 4.54 -1.75 1.28
CA LYS A 65 4.97 -1.22 -0.01
C LYS A 65 4.55 -2.15 -1.15
N GLU A 66 4.78 -3.45 -1.03
CA GLU A 66 4.34 -4.45 -2.01
C GLU A 66 2.83 -4.34 -2.29
N LEU A 67 2.01 -4.26 -1.24
CA LEU A 67 0.55 -4.11 -1.38
C LEU A 67 0.13 -2.79 -2.04
N LYS A 68 0.88 -1.70 -1.82
CA LYS A 68 0.61 -0.41 -2.48
C LYS A 68 1.02 -0.45 -3.95
N ASP A 69 2.20 -1.00 -4.25
CA ASP A 69 2.72 -1.11 -5.61
C ASP A 69 1.79 -1.99 -6.47
N GLU A 70 1.30 -3.12 -5.96
CA GLU A 70 0.31 -3.97 -6.64
C GLU A 70 -1.00 -3.22 -6.95
N LYS A 71 -1.54 -2.47 -5.98
CA LYS A 71 -2.75 -1.66 -6.17
C LYS A 71 -2.54 -0.57 -7.22
N GLU A 72 -1.38 0.08 -7.22
CA GLU A 72 -1.05 1.10 -8.20
C GLU A 72 -0.87 0.51 -9.59
N GLN A 73 -0.24 -0.65 -9.72
CA GLN A 73 -0.11 -1.36 -10.99
C GLN A 73 -1.49 -1.73 -11.56
N ALA A 74 -2.37 -2.33 -10.76
CA ALA A 74 -3.73 -2.65 -11.18
C ALA A 74 -4.51 -1.40 -11.63
N ARG A 75 -4.31 -0.26 -10.94
CA ARG A 75 -4.90 1.03 -11.35
C ARG A 75 -4.32 1.53 -12.67
N LYS A 76 -3.00 1.46 -12.86
CA LYS A 76 -2.32 1.87 -14.09
C LYS A 76 -2.78 1.03 -15.28
N GLU A 77 -2.83 -0.29 -15.14
CA GLU A 77 -3.35 -1.19 -16.18
C GLU A 77 -4.78 -0.84 -16.59
N LYS A 78 -5.65 -0.53 -15.62
CA LYS A 78 -7.03 -0.12 -15.92
C LYS A 78 -7.08 1.19 -16.70
N ILE A 79 -6.23 2.16 -16.34
CA ILE A 79 -6.14 3.44 -17.04
C ILE A 79 -5.63 3.23 -18.45
N GLU A 80 -4.58 2.42 -18.64
CA GLU A 80 -4.01 2.10 -19.96
C GLU A 80 -5.04 1.41 -20.85
N LYS A 81 -5.74 0.39 -20.35
CA LYS A 81 -6.84 -0.28 -21.08
C LYS A 81 -7.93 0.70 -21.52
N ILE A 82 -8.28 1.68 -20.68
CA ILE A 82 -9.26 2.71 -21.04
C ILE A 82 -8.72 3.65 -22.11
N ARG A 83 -7.46 4.09 -21.98
CA ARG A 83 -6.79 4.96 -22.96
C ARG A 83 -6.69 4.28 -24.32
N GLU A 84 -6.27 3.03 -24.36
CA GLU A 84 -6.20 2.24 -25.59
C GLU A 84 -7.57 2.08 -26.26
N LYS A 85 -8.62 1.81 -25.49
CA LYS A 85 -9.99 1.73 -26.03
C LYS A 85 -10.45 3.05 -26.64
N ARG A 86 -10.13 4.18 -26.01
CA ARG A 86 -10.46 5.51 -26.54
C ARG A 86 -9.66 5.82 -27.80
N ALA A 87 -8.35 5.57 -27.80
CA ALA A 87 -7.50 5.76 -28.98
C ALA A 87 -7.99 4.93 -30.17
N LYS A 88 -8.29 3.63 -29.97
CA LYS A 88 -8.85 2.77 -31.02
C LYS A 88 -10.18 3.28 -31.56
N LYS A 89 -11.04 3.83 -30.68
CA LYS A 89 -12.31 4.42 -31.07
C LYS A 89 -12.12 5.70 -31.90
N GLU A 90 -11.25 6.59 -31.46
CA GLU A 90 -10.92 7.84 -32.15
C GLU A 90 -10.30 7.57 -33.53
N GLU A 91 -9.39 6.60 -33.64
CA GLU A 91 -8.83 6.17 -34.93
C GLU A 91 -9.92 5.65 -35.85
N ARG A 92 -10.79 4.77 -35.36
CA ARG A 92 -11.93 4.24 -36.12
C ARG A 92 -12.85 5.36 -36.61
N GLU A 93 -13.24 6.27 -35.73
CA GLU A 93 -14.10 7.41 -36.06
C GLU A 93 -13.42 8.35 -37.09
N ARG A 94 -12.10 8.53 -37.00
CA ARG A 94 -11.34 9.30 -37.99
C ARG A 94 -11.41 8.65 -39.38
N TYR A 95 -11.25 7.33 -39.45
CA TYR A 95 -11.36 6.60 -40.72
C TYR A 95 -12.80 6.61 -41.26
N GLU A 96 -13.80 6.44 -40.41
CA GLU A 96 -15.21 6.50 -40.78
C GLU A 96 -15.58 7.89 -41.33
N LYS A 97 -15.14 8.96 -40.67
CA LYS A 97 -15.33 10.34 -41.16
C LYS A 97 -14.63 10.58 -42.50
N MET A 98 -13.43 10.03 -42.70
CA MET A 98 -12.74 10.12 -43.98
C MET A 98 -13.51 9.39 -45.08
N ALA A 99 -13.99 8.18 -44.80
CA ALA A 99 -14.81 7.41 -45.73
C ALA A 99 -16.11 8.14 -46.09
N GLU A 100 -16.80 8.72 -45.11
CA GLU A 100 -18.00 9.52 -45.32
C GLU A 100 -17.73 10.73 -46.22
N THR A 101 -16.63 11.47 -45.97
CA THR A 101 -16.30 12.62 -46.81
C THR A 101 -16.01 12.22 -48.26
N MET A 102 -15.36 11.07 -48.48
CA MET A 102 -15.11 10.55 -49.84
C MET A 102 -16.40 10.05 -50.49
N HIS A 103 -17.25 9.37 -49.74
CA HIS A 103 -18.57 8.93 -50.21
C HIS A 103 -19.44 10.13 -50.61
N ARG A 104 -19.51 11.17 -49.78
CA ARG A 104 -20.20 12.43 -50.10
C ARG A 104 -19.68 13.05 -51.40
N LYS A 105 -18.35 13.15 -51.57
CA LYS A 105 -17.74 13.66 -52.80
C LYS A 105 -18.12 12.81 -54.02
N ARG A 106 -18.17 11.48 -53.90
CA ARG A 106 -18.58 10.57 -54.98
C ARG A 106 -20.04 10.78 -55.36
N VAL A 107 -20.93 10.82 -54.38
CA VAL A 107 -22.37 11.03 -54.59
C VAL A 107 -22.62 12.38 -55.26
N GLU A 108 -21.98 13.45 -54.80
CA GLU A 108 -22.11 14.76 -55.44
C GLU A 108 -21.60 14.78 -56.89
N ARG A 109 -20.47 14.10 -57.17
CA ARG A 109 -19.95 13.99 -58.54
C ARG A 109 -20.94 13.26 -59.45
N LEU A 110 -21.58 12.19 -58.96
CA LEU A 110 -22.62 11.48 -59.70
C LEU A 110 -23.83 12.37 -59.97
N LYS A 111 -24.37 13.04 -58.94
CA LYS A 111 -25.49 14.00 -59.09
C LYS A 111 -25.19 15.10 -60.12
N ARG A 112 -23.96 15.63 -60.14
CA ARG A 112 -23.52 16.63 -61.12
C ARG A 112 -23.46 16.06 -62.55
N LYS A 113 -22.97 14.83 -62.72
CA LYS A 113 -22.96 14.14 -64.02
C LYS A 113 -24.37 13.85 -64.51
N GLU A 114 -25.24 13.34 -63.65
CA GLU A 114 -26.66 13.09 -63.95
C GLU A 114 -27.37 14.36 -64.39
N LYS A 115 -27.19 15.47 -63.65
CA LYS A 115 -27.73 16.78 -64.03
C LYS A 115 -27.24 17.22 -65.41
N ARG A 116 -25.94 17.07 -65.69
CA ARG A 116 -25.36 17.44 -66.99
C ARG A 116 -25.87 16.55 -68.12
N ASN A 117 -25.82 15.23 -67.95
CA ASN A 117 -26.29 14.27 -68.96
C ASN A 117 -27.78 14.47 -69.24
N LYS A 118 -28.58 14.78 -68.23
CA LYS A 118 -29.98 15.13 -68.41
C LYS A 118 -30.14 16.36 -69.30
N LEU A 119 -29.36 17.43 -69.11
CA LEU A 119 -29.43 18.64 -69.94
C LEU A 119 -28.92 18.43 -71.38
N ILE A 120 -28.03 17.47 -71.61
CA ILE A 120 -27.42 17.23 -72.92
C ILE A 120 -28.23 16.20 -73.74
N ASN A 121 -28.83 15.22 -73.07
CA ASN A 121 -29.58 14.13 -73.69
C ASN A 121 -31.11 14.26 -73.48
N SER A 122 -31.58 15.44 -73.04
CA SER A 122 -33.00 15.84 -73.06
C SER A 122 -33.32 16.63 -74.31
#